data_AF-A0A7L7L8T6-F1
#
_entry.id   AF-A0A7L7L8T6-F1
#
_cell.length_a   1.000
_cell.length_b   1.000
_cell.length_c   1.000
_cell.angle_alpha   90.00
_cell.angle_beta   90.00
_cell.angle_gamma   90.00
#
_symmetry.space_group_name_H-M   'P 1'
#
loop_
_entity.id
_entity.type
_entity.pdbx_description
1 polymer ?
#
loop_
_entity_poly.entity_id
_entity_poly.type
_entity_poly.pdbx_seq_one_letter_code
_entity_poly.pdbx_strand_id
1 'polypeptide(L)' 'MYISTAVIHVQETELKQMLTQYRHNNERNHITGMLLYSGENCVQLIEGQEETLRQLLSKIVKDYHHTNLIKLANGPI' A
#
# COMPACT_ATOMS: atom_id res chain seq x y z
N MET A 1 -8.42 4.33 1.71
CA MET A 1 -8.17 4.00 0.29
C MET A 1 -7.33 5.09 -0.35
N TYR A 2 -6.30 4.70 -1.10
CA TYR A 2 -5.34 5.58 -1.75
C TYR A 2 -5.10 5.14 -3.19
N ILE A 3 -4.67 6.09 -4.02
CA ILE A 3 -4.14 5.84 -5.37
C ILE A 3 -2.79 6.56 -5.51
N SER A 4 -1.85 5.97 -6.22
CA SER A 4 -0.55 6.57 -6.54
C SER A 4 -0.07 6.15 -7.92
N THR A 5 0.90 6.87 -8.45
CA THR A 5 1.58 6.54 -9.71
C THR A 5 2.87 5.79 -9.41
N ALA A 6 3.07 4.62 -10.00
CA ALA A 6 4.32 3.89 -9.90
C ALA A 6 5.44 4.65 -10.63
N VAL A 7 6.60 4.79 -9.98
CA VAL A 7 7.77 5.48 -10.55
C VAL A 7 8.59 4.54 -11.42
N ILE A 8 8.59 3.26 -11.09
CA ILE A 8 9.35 2.22 -11.77
C ILE A 8 8.38 1.09 -12.11
N HIS A 9 8.54 0.52 -13.30
CA HIS A 9 7.83 -0.70 -13.64
C HIS A 9 8.34 -1.86 -12.79
N VAL A 10 7.54 -2.26 -11.81
CA VAL A 10 7.80 -3.43 -10.97
C VAL A 10 7.42 -4.68 -11.76
N GLN A 11 8.38 -5.58 -11.93
CA GLN A 11 8.15 -6.86 -12.60
C GLN A 11 7.26 -7.76 -11.75
N GLU A 12 6.50 -8.67 -12.38
CA GLU A 12 5.54 -9.53 -11.66
C GLU A 12 6.21 -10.35 -10.54
N THR A 13 7.43 -10.85 -10.78
CA THR A 13 8.19 -11.63 -9.79
C THR A 13 8.60 -10.80 -8.59
N GLU A 14 9.06 -9.57 -8.81
CA GLU A 14 9.43 -8.61 -7.79
C GLU A 14 8.21 -8.16 -6.99
N LEU A 15 7.09 -7.87 -7.68
CA LEU A 15 5.82 -7.53 -7.05
C LEU A 15 5.34 -8.64 -6.13
N LYS A 16 5.46 -9.92 -6.53
CA LYS A 16 5.11 -11.06 -5.68
C LYS A 16 5.99 -11.13 -4.42
N GLN A 17 7.29 -10.83 -4.53
CA GLN A 17 8.19 -10.78 -3.38
C GLN A 17 7.83 -9.64 -2.43
N MET A 18 7.57 -8.44 -2.96
CA MET A 18 7.10 -7.28 -2.19
C MET A 18 5.78 -7.59 -1.46
N LEU A 19 4.79 -8.15 -2.18
CA LEU A 19 3.50 -8.54 -1.61
C LEU A 19 3.64 -9.58 -0.50
N THR A 20 4.61 -10.50 -0.60
CA THR A 20 4.88 -11.49 0.45
C THR A 20 5.37 -10.79 1.73
N GLN A 21 6.31 -9.86 1.59
CA GLN A 21 6.81 -9.06 2.71
C GLN A 21 5.72 -8.16 3.31
N TYR A 22 4.89 -7.55 2.46
CA TYR A 22 3.79 -6.70 2.89
C TYR A 22 2.74 -7.50 3.65
N ARG A 23 2.35 -8.69 3.18
CA ARG A 23 1.42 -9.58 3.88
C ARG A 23 1.93 -9.97 5.27
N HIS A 24 3.19 -10.40 5.37
CA HIS A 24 3.77 -10.74 6.67
C HIS A 24 3.80 -9.53 7.63
N ASN A 25 4.15 -8.34 7.13
CA ASN A 25 4.14 -7.13 7.95
C ASN A 25 2.71 -6.74 8.35
N ASN A 26 1.74 -6.89 7.45
CA ASN A 26 0.35 -6.56 7.68
C ASN A 26 -0.27 -7.51 8.73
N GLU A 27 -0.04 -8.83 8.61
CA GLU A 27 -0.50 -9.82 9.59
C GLU A 27 0.03 -9.53 11.00
N ARG A 28 1.34 -9.25 11.13
CA ARG A 28 1.95 -8.91 12.42
C ARG A 28 1.33 -7.66 13.07
N ASN A 29 0.82 -6.75 12.26
CA ASN A 29 0.24 -5.48 12.69
C ASN A 29 -1.30 -5.49 12.68
N HIS A 30 -1.94 -6.64 12.45
CA HIS A 30 -3.39 -6.77 12.31
C HIS A 30 -4.00 -5.82 11.26
N ILE A 31 -3.30 -5.66 10.13
CA ILE A 31 -3.74 -4.86 8.98
C ILE A 31 -4.28 -5.80 7.90
N THR A 32 -5.45 -5.49 7.35
CA THR A 32 -6.03 -6.16 6.18
C THR A 32 -6.15 -5.19 5.01
N GLY A 33 -6.48 -5.71 3.83
CA GLY A 33 -6.78 -4.88 2.66
C GLY A 33 -6.33 -5.48 1.35
N MET A 34 -6.10 -4.60 0.37
CA MET A 34 -5.82 -4.94 -1.02
C MET A 34 -4.86 -3.94 -1.64
N LEU A 35 -3.98 -4.44 -2.51
CA LEU A 35 -3.17 -3.63 -3.42
C LEU A 35 -3.46 -4.08 -4.85
N LEU A 36 -3.87 -3.15 -5.70
CA LEU A 36 -4.04 -3.34 -7.13
C LEU A 36 -2.93 -2.57 -7.84
N TYR A 37 -2.31 -3.18 -8.84
CA TYR A 37 -1.23 -2.60 -9.61
C TYR A 37 -1.48 -2.86 -11.10
N SER A 38 -1.39 -1.80 -11.91
CA SER A 38 -1.62 -1.87 -13.37
C SER A 38 -0.36 -1.61 -14.21
N GLY A 39 0.82 -1.53 -13.60
CA GLY A 39 2.06 -1.14 -14.28
C GLY A 39 2.41 0.34 -14.12
N GLU A 40 1.40 1.21 -14.13
CA GLU A 40 1.56 2.66 -13.99
C GLU A 40 0.92 3.22 -12.73
N ASN A 41 -0.15 2.58 -12.26
CA ASN A 41 -0.91 3.04 -11.10
C ASN A 41 -1.01 1.95 -10.04
N CYS A 42 -1.00 2.38 -8.78
CA CYS A 42 -1.23 1.56 -7.61
C CYS A 42 -2.49 2.06 -6.92
N VAL A 43 -3.44 1.17 -6.63
CA VAL A 43 -4.61 1.45 -5.78
C VAL A 43 -4.53 0.59 -4.55
N GLN A 44 -4.61 1.21 -3.38
CA GLN A 44 -4.45 0.52 -2.11
C GLN A 44 -5.62 0.78 -1.17
N LEU A 45 -6.19 -0.30 -0.64
CA LEU A 45 -7.11 -0.32 0.49
C LEU A 45 -6.38 -0.93 1.68
N ILE A 46 -6.43 -0.27 2.83
CA ILE A 46 -5.89 -0.76 4.09
C ILE A 46 -6.90 -0.52 5.20
N GLU A 47 -7.03 -1.50 6.08
CA GLU A 47 -7.99 -1.55 7.17
C GLU A 47 -7.28 -2.07 8.42
N GLY A 48 -7.67 -1.58 9.59
CA GLY A 48 -7.01 -1.89 10.85
C GLY A 48 -7.14 -0.76 11.86
N GLN A 49 -6.40 -0.85 12.96
CA GLN A 49 -6.40 0.18 14.00
C GLN A 49 -5.77 1.49 13.50
N GLU A 50 -6.37 2.63 13.87
CA GLU A 50 -5.97 3.96 13.38
C GLU A 50 -4.49 4.26 13.59
N GLU A 51 -3.95 3.94 14.77
CA GLU A 51 -2.54 4.19 15.09
C GLU A 51 -1.61 3.39 14.16
N THR A 52 -1.92 2.11 13.98
CA THR A 52 -1.16 1.20 13.10
C THR A 52 -1.24 1.65 11.64
N LEU A 53 -2.43 2.04 11.17
CA LEU A 53 -2.62 2.57 9.83
C LEU A 53 -1.84 3.87 9.63
N ARG A 54 -1.80 4.77 10.62
CA ARG A 54 -1.01 6.01 10.57
C ARG A 54 0.48 5.72 10.45
N GLN A 55 0.99 4.75 11.20
CA GLN A 55 2.39 4.32 11.10
C GLN A 55 2.71 3.71 9.73
N LEU A 56 1.84 2.83 9.21
CA LEU A 56 2.03 2.25 7.88
C LEU A 56 1.99 3.33 6.79
N LEU A 57 1.02 4.25 6.86
CA LEU A 57 0.88 5.34 5.90
C LEU A 57 2.13 6.23 5.87
N SER A 58 2.75 6.49 7.02
CA SER A 58 4.00 7.27 7.08
C SER A 58 5.16 6.62 6.31
N LYS A 59 5.14 5.28 6.17
CA LYS A 59 6.11 4.52 5.38
C LYS A 59 5.75 4.56 3.90
N ILE A 60 4.48 4.33 3.56
CA ILE A 60 3.96 4.37 2.18
C ILE A 60 4.24 5.74 1.55
N VAL A 61 3.98 6.84 2.27
CA VAL A 61 4.22 8.21 1.76
C VAL A 61 5.70 8.45 1.37
N LYS A 62 6.64 7.72 1.99
CA LYS A 62 8.08 7.83 1.75
C LYS A 62 8.64 6.75 0.82
N ASP A 63 7.78 5.86 0.34
CA ASP A 63 8.20 4.76 -0.51
C ASP A 63 8.58 5.30 -1.91
N TYR A 64 9.81 5.01 -2.34
CA TYR A 64 10.35 5.52 -3.60
C TYR A 64 9.79 4.79 -4.83
N HIS A 65 9.08 3.67 -4.65
CA HIS A 65 8.46 2.94 -5.76
C HIS A 65 7.26 3.69 -6.37
N HIS A 66 6.70 4.69 -5.69
CA HIS A 66 5.56 5.45 -6.17
C HIS A 66 5.62 6.94 -5.83
N THR A 67 4.81 7.72 -6.51
CA THR A 67 4.63 9.17 -6.31
C THR A 67 3.15 9.54 -6.45
N ASN A 68 2.82 10.82 -6.26
CA ASN A 68 1.46 11.35 -6.43
C ASN A 68 0.41 10.58 -5.61
N LEU A 69 0.69 10.30 -4.33
CA LEU A 69 -0.24 9.61 -3.46
C LEU A 69 -1.45 10.50 -3.15
N ILE A 70 -2.63 10.08 -3.59
CA ILE A 70 -3.91 10.76 -3.38
C ILE A 70 -4.78 9.89 -2.48
N LYS A 71 -5.34 10.49 -1.43
CA LYS A 71 -6.32 9.86 -0.55
C LYS A 71 -7.70 9.94 -1.18
N LEU A 72 -8.31 8.79 -1.45
CA LEU A 72 -9.64 8.71 -2.06
C LEU A 72 -10.74 8.61 -1.00
N ALA A 73 -10.50 7.85 0.08
CA ALA A 73 -11.45 7.67 1.16
C ALA A 73 -10.73 7.38 2.48
N ASN A 74 -11.30 7.87 3.58
CA ASN A 74 -10.86 7.58 4.95
C ASN A 74 -12.05 7.72 5.90
N GLY A 75 -12.35 6.67 6.65
CA GLY A 75 -13.48 6.62 7.57
C GLY A 75 -13.75 5.20 8.05
N PRO A 76 -14.62 5.04 9.06
CA PRO A 76 -15.09 3.73 9.49
C PRO A 76 -15.85 3.03 8.36
N ILE A 77 -15.84 1.70 8.40
CA ILE A 77 -16.55 0.81 7.48
C ILE A 77 -17.85 0.36 8.14
#